data_AF-A0AAW9Q0C8-F1
#
_entry.id   AF-A0AAW9Q0C8-F1
#
_cell.length_a   1.000
_cell.length_b   1.000
_cell.length_c   1.000
_cell.angle_alpha   90.00
_cell.angle_beta   90.00
_cell.angle_gamma   90.00
#
_symmetry.space_group_name_H-M   'P 1'
#
loop_
_entity.id
_entity.type
_entity.pdbx_description
1 polymer ?
#
loop_
_entity_poly.entity_id
_entity_poly.type
_entity_poly.pdbx_seq_one_letter_code
_entity_poly.pdbx_strand_id
1 'polypeptide(L)'
;MTIKAVVLLSGGLDSSTAAAQAIADGYQPIALSFRYGQKHERELMAAVQIAKHLGIQEHFTVDIDMAQWGGSALTDRAIGVPTEGTSPDVIPVTYVPGRNTVFLAIALSLAEAKGAETIYLGINAVDYSGYPDCRPEYLEAYQKLANLSSKVGIEGKAPRLVAPLIMDSKVDIVRRALQLNVPIAQTWSCYQGGEKPCGVCDSCRIRDRALIEAGRPDLATCRN
;
A
#
# COMPACT_ATOMS: atom_id res chain seq x y z
N MET A 1 26.86 9.23 2.16
CA MET A 1 25.79 9.11 3.18
C MET A 1 24.64 8.40 2.52
N THR A 2 24.01 7.44 3.18
CA THR A 2 22.87 6.71 2.62
C THR A 2 21.61 7.56 2.75
N ILE A 3 20.88 7.77 1.67
CA ILE A 3 19.65 8.57 1.68
C ILE A 3 18.49 7.68 2.12
N LYS A 4 17.74 8.11 3.13
CA LYS A 4 16.65 7.32 3.70
C LYS A 4 15.32 7.63 3.03
N ALA A 5 14.49 6.61 2.89
CA ALA A 5 13.09 6.73 2.45
C ALA A 5 12.18 6.06 3.47
N VAL A 6 11.05 6.65 3.80
CA VAL A 6 9.96 5.91 4.45
C VAL A 6 9.15 5.20 3.37
N VAL A 7 8.89 3.91 3.51
CA VAL A 7 8.03 3.15 2.59
C VAL A 7 6.78 2.72 3.34
N LEU A 8 5.59 3.08 2.82
CA LEU A 8 4.34 2.57 3.37
C LEU A 8 4.15 1.12 2.91
N LEU A 9 4.40 0.17 3.82
CA LEU A 9 4.45 -1.26 3.52
C LEU A 9 3.26 -1.97 4.16
N SER A 10 2.29 -2.41 3.36
CA SER A 10 1.13 -3.19 3.84
C SER A 10 1.31 -4.70 3.69
N GLY A 11 2.34 -5.17 2.97
CA GLY A 11 2.53 -6.58 2.64
C GLY A 11 1.75 -7.06 1.40
N GLY A 12 0.94 -6.19 0.81
CA GLY A 12 0.32 -6.42 -0.50
C GLY A 12 1.29 -6.24 -1.67
N LEU A 13 0.87 -6.66 -2.86
CA LEU A 13 1.67 -6.56 -4.09
C LEU A 13 2.20 -5.13 -4.30
N ASP A 14 1.32 -4.13 -4.31
CA ASP A 14 1.66 -2.77 -4.73
C ASP A 14 2.60 -2.08 -3.76
N SER A 15 2.35 -2.20 -2.44
CA SER A 15 3.23 -1.65 -1.42
C SER A 15 4.59 -2.34 -1.38
N SER A 16 4.64 -3.64 -1.65
CA SER A 16 5.90 -4.39 -1.79
C SER A 16 6.68 -3.94 -3.02
N THR A 17 6.01 -3.71 -4.15
CA THR A 17 6.63 -3.20 -5.38
C THR A 17 7.14 -1.77 -5.20
N ALA A 18 6.39 -0.89 -4.52
CA ALA A 18 6.84 0.46 -4.21
C ALA A 18 8.05 0.47 -3.27
N ALA A 19 8.10 -0.44 -2.28
CA ALA A 19 9.27 -0.59 -1.41
C ALA A 19 10.50 -1.09 -2.19
N ALA A 20 10.33 -2.06 -3.08
CA ALA A 20 11.41 -2.53 -3.95
C ALA A 20 11.87 -1.44 -4.94
N GLN A 21 10.96 -0.60 -5.44
CA GLN A 21 11.29 0.55 -6.27
C GLN A 21 12.15 1.56 -5.52
N ALA A 22 11.84 1.86 -4.25
CA ALA A 22 12.66 2.76 -3.43
C ALA A 22 14.11 2.26 -3.30
N ILE A 23 14.31 0.94 -3.17
CA ILE A 23 15.65 0.33 -3.14
C ILE A 23 16.34 0.49 -4.50
N ALA A 24 15.63 0.21 -5.59
CA ALA A 24 16.16 0.36 -6.95
C ALA A 24 16.54 1.81 -7.27
N ASP A 25 15.82 2.78 -6.70
CA ASP A 25 16.09 4.22 -6.80
C ASP A 25 17.28 4.66 -5.92
N GLY A 26 17.89 3.75 -5.16
CA GLY A 26 19.10 3.98 -4.35
C GLY A 26 18.85 4.43 -2.91
N TYR A 27 17.61 4.33 -2.41
CA TYR A 27 17.30 4.68 -1.03
C TYR A 27 17.52 3.51 -0.07
N GLN A 28 17.76 3.83 1.20
CA GLN A 28 17.67 2.90 2.33
C GLN A 28 16.26 3.01 2.95
N PRO A 29 15.37 2.03 2.74
CA PRO A 29 14.01 2.14 3.23
C PRO A 29 13.91 1.95 4.75
N ILE A 30 12.93 2.65 5.32
CA ILE A 30 12.35 2.41 6.64
C ILE A 30 10.89 2.02 6.38
N ALA A 31 10.53 0.78 6.68
CA ALA A 31 9.17 0.30 6.49
C ALA A 31 8.23 0.82 7.57
N LEU A 32 7.04 1.24 7.16
CA LEU A 32 5.96 1.67 8.04
C LEU A 32 4.67 0.94 7.66
N SER A 33 4.16 0.14 8.58
CA SER A 33 2.90 -0.59 8.49
C SER A 33 1.87 -0.04 9.49
N PHE A 34 0.60 -0.29 9.22
CA PHE A 34 -0.50 0.16 10.07
C PHE A 34 -1.41 -0.99 10.46
N ARG A 35 -1.62 -1.16 11.77
CA ARG A 35 -2.73 -1.93 12.30
C ARG A 35 -3.84 -0.95 12.62
N TYR A 36 -4.85 -0.90 11.76
CA TYR A 36 -5.87 0.12 11.77
C TYR A 36 -7.29 -0.38 12.14
N GLY A 37 -7.38 -1.59 12.72
CA GLY A 37 -8.65 -2.26 13.01
C GLY A 37 -9.15 -3.14 11.85
N GLN A 38 -8.27 -3.53 10.92
CA GLN A 38 -8.62 -4.46 9.86
C GLN A 38 -9.02 -5.84 10.41
N LYS A 39 -9.90 -6.55 9.68
CA LYS A 39 -10.47 -7.84 10.11
C LYS A 39 -9.47 -8.95 10.41
N HIS A 40 -8.26 -8.86 9.85
CA HIS A 40 -7.21 -9.88 9.97
C HIS A 40 -5.82 -9.25 9.83
N GLU A 41 -4.79 -9.95 10.30
CA GLU A 41 -3.40 -9.44 10.27
C GLU A 41 -2.51 -10.12 9.22
N ARG A 42 -3.10 -10.88 8.28
CA ARG A 42 -2.37 -11.58 7.21
C ARG A 42 -1.45 -10.65 6.41
N GLU A 43 -1.92 -9.44 6.12
CA GLU A 43 -1.14 -8.43 5.41
C GLU A 43 0.06 -7.94 6.24
N LEU A 44 -0.09 -7.76 7.56
CA LEU A 44 1.01 -7.38 8.45
C LEU A 44 2.05 -8.50 8.56
N MET A 45 1.61 -9.76 8.64
CA MET A 45 2.50 -10.91 8.59
C MET A 45 3.29 -10.95 7.28
N ALA A 46 2.63 -10.70 6.14
CA ALA A 46 3.29 -10.58 4.85
C ALA A 46 4.26 -9.41 4.81
N ALA A 47 3.90 -8.24 5.35
CA ALA A 47 4.76 -7.05 5.40
C ALA A 47 6.10 -7.34 6.09
N VAL A 48 6.09 -8.10 7.20
CA VAL A 48 7.32 -8.53 7.90
C VAL A 48 8.19 -9.42 7.01
N GLN A 49 7.59 -10.39 6.31
CA GLN A 49 8.35 -11.26 5.40
C GLN A 49 8.93 -10.48 4.21
N ILE A 50 8.16 -9.55 3.66
CA ILE A 50 8.61 -8.68 2.56
C ILE A 50 9.76 -7.78 3.02
N ALA A 51 9.64 -7.13 4.18
CA ALA A 51 10.71 -6.30 4.73
C ALA A 51 12.01 -7.09 4.88
N LYS A 52 11.91 -8.32 5.41
CA LYS A 52 13.05 -9.23 5.54
C LYS A 52 13.65 -9.63 4.19
N HIS A 53 12.82 -10.01 3.21
CA HIS A 53 13.29 -10.38 1.87
C HIS A 53 14.00 -9.23 1.15
N LEU A 54 13.47 -8.01 1.30
CA LEU A 54 14.03 -6.79 0.71
C LEU A 54 15.23 -6.23 1.52
N GLY A 55 15.62 -6.85 2.63
CA GLY A 55 16.74 -6.40 3.46
C GLY A 55 16.48 -5.10 4.22
N ILE A 56 15.21 -4.73 4.42
CA ILE A 56 14.82 -3.53 5.18
C ILE A 56 15.11 -3.76 6.67
N GLN A 57 15.95 -2.90 7.26
CA GLN A 57 16.45 -3.06 8.63
C GLN A 57 15.54 -2.46 9.70
N GLU A 58 14.82 -1.38 9.36
CA GLU A 58 13.89 -0.71 10.28
C GLU A 58 12.46 -0.91 9.77
N HIS A 59 11.61 -1.50 10.60
CA HIS A 59 10.19 -1.72 10.29
C HIS A 59 9.34 -1.38 11.50
N PHE A 60 8.53 -0.32 11.38
CA PHE A 60 7.59 0.13 12.40
C PHE A 60 6.18 -0.32 12.05
N THR A 61 5.42 -0.76 13.05
CA THR A 61 3.97 -0.94 12.95
C THR A 61 3.29 0.04 13.90
N VAL A 62 2.36 0.84 13.40
CA VAL A 62 1.60 1.80 14.19
C VAL A 62 0.17 1.31 14.35
N ASP A 63 -0.32 1.31 15.59
CA ASP A 63 -1.70 0.95 15.92
C ASP A 63 -2.59 2.22 15.92
N ILE A 64 -3.68 2.21 15.14
CA ILE A 64 -4.63 3.32 15.01
C ILE A 64 -6.04 2.74 14.90
N ASP A 65 -6.87 2.80 15.92
CA ASP A 65 -8.19 2.18 15.85
C ASP A 65 -9.20 2.99 14.98
N MET A 66 -9.14 2.80 13.67
CA MET A 66 -10.07 3.43 12.71
C MET A 66 -11.39 2.65 12.59
N ALA A 67 -11.51 1.46 13.19
CA ALA A 67 -12.75 0.70 13.18
C ALA A 67 -13.87 1.42 13.95
N GLN A 68 -13.51 2.30 14.89
CA GLN A 68 -14.44 3.12 15.67
C GLN A 68 -15.31 4.04 14.82
N TRP A 69 -14.89 4.38 13.59
CA TRP A 69 -15.65 5.24 12.69
C TRP A 69 -16.77 4.50 11.95
N GLY A 70 -16.63 3.18 11.78
CA GLY A 70 -17.51 2.37 10.95
C GLY A 70 -17.45 2.71 9.45
N GLY A 71 -18.44 2.23 8.70
CA GLY A 71 -18.63 2.60 7.29
C GLY A 71 -17.73 1.88 6.28
N SER A 72 -16.98 0.86 6.71
CA SER A 72 -16.13 0.05 5.82
C SER A 72 -16.24 -1.44 6.09
N ALA A 73 -16.38 -2.25 5.04
CA ALA A 73 -16.34 -3.70 5.11
C ALA A 73 -14.96 -4.26 5.50
N LEU A 74 -13.90 -3.45 5.49
CA LEU A 74 -12.55 -3.88 5.90
C LEU A 74 -12.30 -3.74 7.41
N THR A 75 -13.07 -2.91 8.10
CA THR A 75 -12.92 -2.64 9.54
C THR A 75 -14.17 -3.02 10.34
N ASP A 76 -15.37 -2.88 9.75
CA ASP A 76 -16.63 -3.24 10.39
C ASP A 76 -16.95 -4.73 10.20
N ARG A 77 -17.11 -5.45 11.32
CA ARG A 77 -17.42 -6.89 11.35
C ARG A 77 -18.86 -7.19 10.93
N ALA A 78 -19.78 -6.23 11.06
CA ALA A 78 -21.17 -6.39 10.66
C ALA A 78 -21.37 -6.31 9.13
N ILE A 79 -20.43 -5.68 8.42
CA ILE A 79 -20.52 -5.51 6.96
C ILE A 79 -19.72 -6.61 6.27
N GLY A 80 -20.37 -7.43 5.44
CA GLY A 80 -19.70 -8.46 4.63
C GLY A 80 -18.78 -7.87 3.57
N VAL A 81 -17.65 -8.52 3.30
CA VAL A 81 -16.77 -8.15 2.18
C VAL A 81 -17.44 -8.61 0.86
N PRO A 82 -17.69 -7.71 -0.11
CA PRO A 82 -18.30 -8.09 -1.38
C PRO A 82 -17.49 -9.12 -2.17
N THR A 83 -18.18 -10.00 -2.89
CA THR A 83 -17.57 -11.04 -3.76
C THR A 83 -18.01 -10.95 -5.22
N GLU A 84 -19.05 -10.18 -5.53
CA GLU A 84 -19.63 -10.12 -6.87
C GLU A 84 -18.92 -9.12 -7.80
N GLY A 85 -18.10 -8.21 -7.26
CA GLY A 85 -17.54 -7.09 -8.02
C GLY A 85 -18.06 -5.75 -7.50
N THR A 86 -17.29 -4.69 -7.71
CA THR A 86 -17.73 -3.30 -7.49
C THR A 86 -17.89 -2.58 -8.82
N SER A 87 -18.89 -1.69 -8.92
CA SER A 87 -19.02 -0.79 -10.07
C SER A 87 -17.91 0.28 -10.05
N PRO A 88 -17.29 0.62 -11.20
CA PRO A 88 -16.18 1.57 -11.26
C PRO A 88 -16.51 3.00 -10.80
N ASP A 89 -17.79 3.41 -10.83
CA ASP A 89 -18.22 4.78 -10.50
C ASP A 89 -18.72 4.95 -9.06
N VAL A 90 -18.62 3.90 -8.23
CA VAL A 90 -19.10 3.92 -6.84
C VAL A 90 -17.91 3.72 -5.91
N ILE A 91 -17.79 4.58 -4.89
CA ILE A 91 -16.83 4.37 -3.81
C ILE A 91 -17.21 3.06 -3.12
N PRO A 92 -16.36 2.01 -3.19
CA PRO A 92 -16.75 0.70 -2.71
C PRO A 92 -16.82 0.71 -1.20
N VAL A 93 -17.66 -0.15 -0.63
CA VAL A 93 -17.78 -0.30 0.83
C VAL A 93 -16.49 -0.81 1.49
N THR A 94 -15.50 -1.25 0.70
CA THR A 94 -14.14 -1.55 1.18
C THR A 94 -13.27 -0.30 1.38
N TYR A 95 -13.74 0.88 1.01
CA TYR A 95 -13.11 2.16 1.33
C TYR A 95 -13.10 2.35 2.84
N VAL A 96 -11.95 2.74 3.41
CA VAL A 96 -11.85 3.15 4.82
C VAL A 96 -11.75 4.68 4.83
N PRO A 97 -12.73 5.40 5.40
CA PRO A 97 -12.78 6.87 5.31
C PRO A 97 -11.49 7.57 5.73
N GLY A 98 -10.87 8.32 4.80
CA GLY A 98 -9.71 9.18 5.06
C GLY A 98 -8.42 8.44 5.45
N ARG A 99 -8.36 7.11 5.27
CA ARG A 99 -7.25 6.29 5.75
C ARG A 99 -5.89 6.72 5.22
N ASN A 100 -5.75 6.98 3.91
CA ASN A 100 -4.43 7.34 3.37
C ASN A 100 -3.97 8.70 3.89
N THR A 101 -4.89 9.61 4.18
CA THR A 101 -4.57 10.92 4.78
C THR A 101 -3.98 10.77 6.18
N VAL A 102 -4.53 9.90 7.01
CA VAL A 102 -3.99 9.60 8.34
C VAL A 102 -2.61 8.94 8.23
N PHE A 103 -2.48 7.95 7.33
CA PHE A 103 -1.22 7.22 7.13
C PHE A 103 -0.10 8.13 6.66
N LEU A 104 -0.38 9.04 5.73
CA LEU A 104 0.60 10.01 5.24
C LEU A 104 1.03 10.99 6.33
N ALA A 105 0.14 11.44 7.22
CA ALA A 105 0.49 12.33 8.32
C ALA A 105 1.51 11.67 9.27
N ILE A 106 1.32 10.38 9.55
CA ILE A 106 2.23 9.61 10.41
C ILE A 106 3.54 9.32 9.67
N ALA A 107 3.49 9.04 8.37
CA ALA A 107 4.69 8.87 7.56
C ALA A 107 5.54 10.14 7.51
N LEU A 108 4.93 11.34 7.42
CA LEU A 108 5.62 12.62 7.51
C LEU A 108 6.32 12.78 8.86
N SER A 109 5.63 12.47 9.96
CA SER A 109 6.21 12.51 11.31
C SER A 109 7.41 11.57 11.45
N LEU A 110 7.30 10.33 10.94
CA LEU A 110 8.40 9.37 10.94
C LEU A 110 9.57 9.84 10.06
N ALA A 111 9.27 10.38 8.88
CA ALA A 111 10.29 10.89 7.96
C ALA A 111 11.10 12.02 8.59
N GLU A 112 10.43 12.97 9.25
CA GLU A 112 11.11 14.06 9.99
C GLU A 112 11.98 13.51 11.11
N ALA A 113 11.46 12.60 11.94
CA ALA A 113 12.20 12.01 13.06
C ALA A 113 13.43 11.19 12.62
N LYS A 114 13.39 10.60 11.42
CA LYS A 114 14.45 9.72 10.90
C LYS A 114 15.37 10.40 9.88
N GLY A 115 15.07 11.64 9.50
CA GLY A 115 15.75 12.37 8.44
C GLY A 115 15.60 11.69 7.07
N ALA A 116 14.42 11.18 6.76
CA ALA A 116 14.12 10.60 5.45
C ALA A 116 13.75 11.70 4.45
N GLU A 117 14.32 11.65 3.25
CA GLU A 117 14.10 12.66 2.21
C GLU A 117 12.90 12.34 1.31
N THR A 118 12.39 11.12 1.38
CA THR A 118 11.27 10.66 0.56
C THR A 118 10.31 9.77 1.33
N ILE A 119 9.06 9.78 0.89
CA ILE A 119 8.02 8.85 1.33
C ILE A 119 7.47 8.16 0.09
N TYR A 120 7.57 6.83 0.05
CA TYR A 120 7.06 6.01 -1.04
C TYR A 120 5.69 5.42 -0.68
N LEU A 121 4.77 5.53 -1.63
CA LEU A 121 3.39 5.05 -1.53
C LEU A 121 3.09 4.06 -2.66
N GLY A 122 2.54 2.89 -2.31
CA GLY A 122 2.03 1.91 -3.27
C GLY A 122 0.61 2.20 -3.76
N ILE A 123 0.19 3.47 -3.84
CA ILE A 123 -1.16 3.82 -4.31
C ILE A 123 -1.24 3.75 -5.84
N ASN A 124 -2.42 3.39 -6.34
CA ASN A 124 -2.74 3.25 -7.75
C ASN A 124 -4.09 3.91 -8.05
N ALA A 125 -4.19 4.63 -9.17
CA ALA A 125 -5.41 5.34 -9.58
C ALA A 125 -6.13 4.70 -10.78
N VAL A 126 -5.51 3.75 -11.48
CA VAL A 126 -6.02 3.20 -12.75
C VAL A 126 -7.04 2.08 -12.51
N ASP A 127 -6.69 1.09 -11.69
CA ASP A 127 -7.55 -0.09 -11.45
C ASP A 127 -8.50 0.08 -10.27
N TYR A 128 -8.43 1.22 -9.57
CA TYR A 128 -9.23 1.54 -8.39
C TYR A 128 -9.80 2.96 -8.48
N SER A 129 -10.77 3.13 -9.39
CA SER A 129 -11.30 4.43 -9.83
C SER A 129 -12.09 5.23 -8.80
N GLY A 130 -12.43 4.65 -7.63
CA GLY A 130 -13.31 5.31 -6.67
C GLY A 130 -12.63 6.06 -5.51
N TYR A 131 -11.35 5.83 -5.23
CA TYR A 131 -10.75 6.38 -4.00
C TYR A 131 -10.23 7.82 -4.19
N PRO A 132 -10.79 8.80 -3.45
CA PRO A 132 -10.41 10.20 -3.63
C PRO A 132 -8.97 10.51 -3.21
N ASP A 133 -8.40 9.68 -2.34
CA ASP A 133 -7.08 9.79 -1.70
C ASP A 133 -5.99 8.92 -2.36
N CYS A 134 -6.20 8.53 -3.62
CA CYS A 134 -5.21 7.83 -4.46
C CYS A 134 -4.82 8.60 -5.74
N ARG A 135 -5.33 9.84 -5.91
CA ARG A 135 -5.21 10.61 -7.16
C ARG A 135 -3.97 11.51 -7.20
N PRO A 136 -3.45 11.86 -8.39
CA PRO A 136 -2.33 12.80 -8.52
C PRO A 136 -2.59 14.15 -7.82
N GLU A 137 -3.78 14.73 -7.97
CA GLU A 137 -4.12 16.04 -7.38
C GLU A 137 -4.16 15.97 -5.85
N TYR A 138 -4.54 14.81 -5.28
CA TYR A 138 -4.45 14.57 -3.85
C TYR A 138 -3.00 14.59 -3.37
N LEU A 139 -2.10 13.90 -4.07
CA LEU A 139 -0.67 13.88 -3.76
C LEU A 139 -0.03 15.26 -3.87
N GLU A 140 -0.38 16.03 -4.89
CA GLU A 140 0.09 17.41 -5.06
C GLU A 140 -0.35 18.31 -3.90
N ALA A 141 -1.63 18.22 -3.49
CA ALA A 141 -2.13 18.95 -2.34
C ALA A 141 -1.42 18.52 -1.05
N TYR A 142 -1.18 17.22 -0.87
CA TYR A 142 -0.47 16.70 0.30
C TYR A 142 1.00 17.12 0.33
N GLN A 143 1.67 17.20 -0.82
CA GLN A 143 3.04 17.72 -0.90
C GLN A 143 3.09 19.19 -0.46
N LYS A 144 2.10 20.02 -0.83
CA LYS A 144 1.99 21.40 -0.33
C LYS A 144 1.85 21.44 1.19
N LEU A 145 1.07 20.53 1.78
CA LEU A 145 0.98 20.39 3.24
C LEU A 145 2.32 19.98 3.86
N ALA A 146 3.01 18.98 3.28
CA ALA A 146 4.32 18.52 3.77
C ALA A 146 5.37 19.64 3.81
N ASN A 147 5.31 20.56 2.85
CA ASN A 147 6.17 21.74 2.78
C ASN A 147 5.91 22.74 3.92
N LEU A 148 4.76 22.67 4.60
CA LEU A 148 4.35 23.61 5.64
C LEU A 148 4.30 22.99 7.05
N SER A 149 4.22 21.66 7.16
CA SER A 149 3.82 20.99 8.40
C SER A 149 4.96 20.54 9.31
N SER A 150 6.21 20.80 8.94
CA SER A 150 7.41 20.30 9.66
C SER A 150 8.52 21.35 9.71
N LYS A 151 9.47 21.19 10.65
CA LYS A 151 10.67 22.05 10.73
C LYS A 151 11.48 21.93 9.44
N VAL A 152 11.70 20.70 8.98
CA VAL A 152 12.41 20.44 7.72
C VAL A 152 11.66 21.01 6.52
N GLY A 153 10.32 21.02 6.57
CA GLY A 153 9.48 21.60 5.52
C GLY A 153 9.67 23.10 5.35
N ILE A 154 9.60 23.87 6.44
CA ILE A 154 9.81 25.33 6.39
C ILE A 154 11.26 25.71 6.02
N GLU A 155 12.22 24.80 6.20
CA GLU A 155 13.61 24.94 5.75
C GLU A 155 13.81 24.53 4.27
N GLY A 156 12.73 24.19 3.54
CA GLY A 156 12.78 23.80 2.13
C GLY A 156 13.25 22.36 1.89
N LYS A 157 13.21 21.51 2.91
CA LYS A 157 13.69 20.12 2.90
C LYS A 157 12.59 19.13 3.31
N ALA A 158 11.34 19.45 3.02
CA ALA A 158 10.23 18.51 3.22
C ALA A 158 10.51 17.21 2.46
N PRO A 159 10.13 16.05 3.03
CA PRO A 159 10.22 14.80 2.29
C PRO A 159 9.35 14.86 1.03
N ARG A 160 9.88 14.36 -0.08
CA ARG A 160 9.14 14.24 -1.35
C ARG A 160 8.22 13.02 -1.30
N LEU A 161 6.95 13.21 -1.62
CA LEU A 161 5.99 12.12 -1.79
C LEU A 161 6.17 11.47 -3.17
N VAL A 162 6.32 10.15 -3.21
CA VAL A 162 6.58 9.38 -4.43
C VAL A 162 5.59 8.22 -4.51
N ALA A 163 4.73 8.23 -5.53
CA ALA A 163 3.82 7.12 -5.82
C ALA A 163 4.15 6.52 -7.20
N PRO A 164 5.13 5.59 -7.27
CA PRO A 164 5.69 5.13 -8.55
C PRO A 164 4.71 4.30 -9.39
N LEU A 165 3.59 3.86 -8.79
CA LEU A 165 2.60 2.97 -9.40
C LEU A 165 1.29 3.70 -9.74
N ILE A 166 1.21 5.02 -9.55
CA ILE A 166 -0.06 5.74 -9.58
C ILE A 166 -0.79 5.64 -10.92
N MET A 167 -0.02 5.59 -12.03
CA MET A 167 -0.51 5.48 -13.40
C MET A 167 -0.34 4.07 -14.01
N ASP A 168 0.19 3.11 -13.26
CA ASP A 168 0.42 1.76 -13.79
C ASP A 168 -0.91 0.97 -13.87
N SER A 169 -1.06 0.08 -14.83
CA SER A 169 -2.09 -0.96 -14.70
C SER A 169 -1.62 -2.04 -13.72
N LYS A 170 -2.53 -2.87 -13.22
CA LYS A 170 -2.17 -3.96 -12.31
C LYS A 170 -1.23 -4.96 -12.96
N VAL A 171 -1.36 -5.17 -14.27
CA VAL A 171 -0.45 -6.03 -15.05
C VAL A 171 0.95 -5.41 -15.07
N ASP A 172 1.05 -4.09 -15.24
CA ASP A 172 2.33 -3.38 -15.20
C ASP A 172 2.97 -3.43 -13.81
N ILE A 173 2.16 -3.31 -12.75
CA ILE A 173 2.62 -3.51 -11.37
C ILE A 173 3.19 -4.92 -11.18
N VAL A 174 2.53 -5.96 -11.71
CA VAL A 174 3.04 -7.34 -11.65
C VAL A 174 4.36 -7.46 -12.40
N ARG A 175 4.45 -6.93 -13.63
CA ARG A 175 5.69 -6.95 -14.44
C ARG A 175 6.84 -6.26 -13.72
N ARG A 176 6.57 -5.09 -13.13
CA ARG A 176 7.54 -4.33 -12.34
C ARG A 176 7.97 -5.12 -11.09
N ALA A 177 7.02 -5.74 -10.39
CA ALA A 177 7.30 -6.58 -9.23
C ALA A 177 8.24 -7.75 -9.57
N LEU A 178 8.02 -8.40 -10.71
CA LEU A 178 8.88 -9.47 -11.22
C LEU A 178 10.28 -8.95 -11.55
N GLN A 179 10.38 -7.82 -12.27
CA GLN A 179 11.66 -7.20 -12.62
C GLN A 179 12.47 -6.80 -11.36
N LEU A 180 11.79 -6.34 -10.32
CA LEU A 180 12.39 -5.93 -9.05
C LEU A 180 12.59 -7.09 -8.06
N ASN A 181 12.37 -8.34 -8.48
CA ASN A 181 12.51 -9.55 -7.65
C ASN A 181 11.68 -9.50 -6.34
N VAL A 182 10.52 -8.87 -6.38
CA VAL A 182 9.54 -8.93 -5.29
C VAL A 182 9.06 -10.38 -5.15
N PRO A 183 9.01 -10.95 -3.94
CA PRO A 183 8.57 -12.33 -3.75
C PRO A 183 7.04 -12.37 -3.76
N ILE A 184 6.44 -12.23 -4.95
CA ILE A 184 4.99 -12.06 -5.14
C ILE A 184 4.17 -13.14 -4.43
N ALA A 185 4.66 -14.39 -4.39
CA ALA A 185 4.01 -15.50 -3.67
C ALA A 185 3.82 -15.23 -2.16
N GLN A 186 4.68 -14.40 -1.55
CA GLN A 186 4.61 -14.04 -0.13
C GLN A 186 3.74 -12.80 0.13
N THR A 187 3.33 -12.08 -0.93
CA THR A 187 2.46 -10.92 -0.79
C THR A 187 1.01 -11.33 -0.51
N TRP A 188 0.30 -10.50 0.26
CA TRP A 188 -1.09 -10.74 0.63
C TRP A 188 -2.00 -9.60 0.17
N SER A 189 -2.96 -9.91 -0.70
CA SER A 189 -3.95 -8.95 -1.19
C SER A 189 -5.38 -9.24 -0.74
N CYS A 190 -5.67 -10.46 -0.26
CA CYS A 190 -7.04 -10.90 0.01
C CYS A 190 -7.67 -10.15 1.19
N TYR A 191 -8.92 -9.67 1.03
CA TYR A 191 -9.69 -8.98 2.07
C TYR A 191 -10.34 -9.91 3.11
N GLN A 192 -10.43 -11.22 2.84
CA GLN A 192 -11.13 -12.18 3.71
C GLN A 192 -10.25 -12.77 4.82
N GLY A 193 -8.93 -12.78 4.67
CA GLY A 193 -8.02 -13.18 5.76
C GLY A 193 -7.94 -14.65 6.13
N GLY A 194 -8.45 -15.56 5.28
CA GLY A 194 -8.38 -17.01 5.50
C GLY A 194 -6.94 -17.57 5.50
N GLU A 195 -6.79 -18.90 5.51
CA GLU A 195 -5.46 -19.54 5.40
C GLU A 195 -4.81 -19.31 4.03
N LYS A 196 -5.63 -19.21 2.99
CA LYS A 196 -5.23 -18.89 1.62
C LYS A 196 -6.06 -17.71 1.11
N PRO A 197 -5.56 -16.96 0.10
CA PRO A 197 -6.39 -15.98 -0.62
C PRO A 197 -7.69 -16.64 -1.11
N CYS A 198 -8.82 -15.94 -0.99
CA CYS A 198 -10.12 -16.54 -1.28
C CYS A 198 -10.43 -16.68 -2.78
N GLY A 199 -9.67 -16.02 -3.66
CA GLY A 199 -9.88 -16.05 -5.12
C GLY A 199 -11.11 -15.30 -5.63
N VAL A 200 -12.01 -14.85 -4.74
CA VAL A 200 -13.33 -14.29 -5.12
C VAL A 200 -13.54 -12.83 -4.75
N CYS A 201 -12.85 -12.30 -3.73
CA CYS A 201 -12.95 -10.86 -3.41
C CYS A 201 -12.29 -10.01 -4.52
N ASP A 202 -12.68 -8.74 -4.63
CA ASP A 202 -12.19 -7.86 -5.71
C ASP A 202 -10.68 -7.79 -5.79
N SER A 203 -10.01 -7.66 -4.65
CA SER A 203 -8.55 -7.64 -4.58
C SER A 203 -7.90 -8.94 -5.09
N CYS A 204 -8.51 -10.10 -4.81
CA CYS A 204 -8.06 -11.38 -5.38
C CYS A 204 -8.31 -11.42 -6.89
N ARG A 205 -9.52 -11.06 -7.36
CA ARG A 205 -9.87 -11.09 -8.79
C ARG A 205 -8.95 -10.20 -9.62
N ILE A 206 -8.70 -8.98 -9.15
CA ILE A 206 -7.81 -8.01 -9.81
C ILE A 206 -6.38 -8.53 -9.84
N ARG A 207 -5.85 -9.04 -8.71
CA ARG A 207 -4.50 -9.60 -8.63
C ARG A 207 -4.34 -10.83 -9.53
N ASP A 208 -5.25 -11.79 -9.44
CA ASP A 208 -5.16 -13.06 -10.16
C ASP A 208 -5.25 -12.84 -11.68
N ARG A 209 -6.17 -11.98 -12.12
CA ARG A 209 -6.24 -11.55 -13.53
C ARG A 209 -4.91 -10.97 -13.99
N ALA A 210 -4.34 -10.03 -13.23
CA ALA A 210 -3.08 -9.40 -13.59
C ALA A 210 -1.90 -10.38 -13.62
N LEU A 211 -1.86 -11.35 -12.70
CA LEU A 211 -0.83 -12.40 -12.69
C LEU A 211 -0.93 -13.30 -13.92
N ILE A 212 -2.15 -13.72 -14.29
CA ILE A 212 -2.38 -14.52 -15.49
C ILE A 212 -1.97 -13.76 -16.75
N GLU A 213 -2.40 -12.50 -16.90
CA GLU A 213 -2.06 -11.65 -18.05
C GLU A 213 -0.56 -11.32 -18.14
N ALA A 214 0.14 -11.28 -17.00
CA ALA A 214 1.60 -11.14 -16.93
C ALA A 214 2.36 -12.46 -17.16
N GLY A 215 1.68 -13.56 -17.48
CA GLY A 215 2.30 -14.86 -17.76
C GLY A 215 2.74 -15.62 -16.50
N ARG A 216 2.17 -15.31 -15.33
CA ARG A 216 2.41 -15.97 -14.05
C ARG A 216 1.15 -16.59 -13.42
N PRO A 217 0.41 -17.44 -14.15
CA PRO A 217 -0.77 -18.11 -13.61
C PRO A 217 -0.44 -19.03 -12.42
N ASP A 218 0.81 -19.47 -12.30
CA ASP A 218 1.34 -20.25 -11.16
C ASP A 218 1.28 -19.51 -9.83
N LEU A 219 1.21 -18.17 -9.84
CA LEU A 219 1.11 -17.33 -8.66
C LEU A 219 -0.33 -16.90 -8.33
N ALA A 220 -1.28 -17.15 -9.24
CA ALA A 220 -2.68 -16.82 -9.02
C ALA A 220 -3.33 -17.80 -8.04
N THR A 221 -4.40 -17.38 -7.38
CA THR A 221 -5.16 -18.28 -6.49
C THR A 221 -5.70 -19.48 -7.28
N CYS A 222 -5.40 -20.70 -6.83
CA CYS A 222 -6.01 -21.90 -7.38
C CYS A 222 -7.53 -21.82 -7.17
N ARG A 223 -8.31 -21.80 -8.26
CA ARG A 223 -9.75 -22.03 -8.18
C ARG A 223 -9.96 -23.53 -8.00
N ASN A 224 -10.56 -23.93 -6.88
CA ASN A 224 -11.09 -25.29 -6.72
C ASN A 224 -12.24 -25.52 -7.71
#